data_AF-A0A815H1J2-F1
#
_entry.id   AF-A0A815H1J2-F1
#
_cell.length_a   1.000
_cell.length_b   1.000
_cell.length_c   1.000
_cell.angle_alpha   90.00
_cell.angle_beta   90.00
_cell.angle_gamma   90.00
#
_symmetry.space_group_name_H-M   'P 1'
#
loop_
_entity.id
_entity.type
_entity.pdbx_description
1 polymer ?
#
loop_
_entity_poly.entity_id
_entity_poly.type
_entity_poly.pdbx_seq_one_letter_code
_entity_poly.pdbx_strand_id
1 'polypeptide(L)'
;FQSNFLNWWNSTYPHDNQQEFYSNITNIYDNKFIDRPFSFAIRLNNIHDLRLKLPVTDERWSIISNLNKLKFLSISFYTDIYQSQLQTLLDRAPNLCHLHITRDVISPLRMSLFEHTNPSIRRLTILYHWFDEEECITLTHSPLGTPCEELSIQVKNRQIIIILLEKHD
;
A
#
# COMPACT_ATOMS: atom_id res chain seq x y z
N PHE A 1 -3.31 7.73 -30.16
CA PHE A 1 -3.82 6.52 -29.45
C PHE A 1 -4.45 6.96 -28.13
N GLN A 2 -5.73 7.32 -28.12
CA GLN A 2 -6.35 7.94 -26.94
C GLN A 2 -7.78 7.46 -26.64
N SER A 3 -8.26 6.36 -27.27
CA SER A 3 -9.70 6.04 -27.24
C SER A 3 -10.14 4.68 -26.65
N ASN A 4 -9.28 3.90 -25.98
CA ASN A 4 -9.70 2.57 -25.49
C ASN A 4 -9.66 2.38 -23.95
N PHE A 5 -9.20 3.37 -23.18
CA PHE A 5 -9.04 3.19 -21.72
C PHE A 5 -10.28 3.52 -20.88
N LEU A 6 -11.28 4.19 -21.45
CA LEU A 6 -12.54 4.51 -20.75
C LEU A 6 -13.42 3.26 -20.53
N ASN A 7 -13.24 2.20 -21.31
CA ASN A 7 -14.14 1.05 -21.32
C ASN A 7 -13.90 0.03 -20.21
N TRP A 8 -12.78 0.10 -19.47
CA TRP A 8 -12.50 -0.87 -18.38
C TRP A 8 -13.25 -0.58 -17.09
N TRP A 9 -13.83 0.62 -16.96
CA TRP A 9 -14.56 1.06 -15.76
C TRP A 9 -16.05 1.25 -16.02
N ASN A 10 -16.52 0.76 -17.16
CA ASN A 10 -17.94 0.56 -17.43
C ASN A 10 -18.22 -0.93 -17.32
N SER A 11 -19.39 -1.28 -16.77
CA SER A 11 -19.81 -2.67 -16.85
C SER A 11 -19.91 -3.09 -18.31
N THR A 12 -19.42 -4.30 -18.61
CA THR A 12 -19.60 -4.94 -19.92
C THR A 12 -20.98 -5.59 -20.04
N TYR A 13 -21.79 -5.57 -18.98
CA TYR A 13 -23.16 -6.09 -18.98
C TYR A 13 -24.16 -4.98 -19.30
N PRO A 14 -25.04 -5.16 -20.31
CA PRO A 14 -25.88 -4.10 -20.87
C PRO A 14 -26.99 -3.56 -19.94
N HIS A 15 -27.14 -4.12 -18.74
CA HIS A 15 -28.16 -3.74 -17.77
C HIS A 15 -27.62 -3.51 -16.35
N ASP A 16 -26.30 -3.59 -16.16
CA ASP A 16 -25.71 -3.33 -14.86
C ASP A 16 -25.88 -1.85 -14.50
N ASN A 17 -26.38 -1.61 -13.29
CA ASN A 17 -26.30 -0.30 -12.71
C ASN A 17 -24.82 0.03 -12.46
N GLN A 18 -24.36 1.16 -12.98
CA GLN A 18 -22.96 1.60 -12.82
C GLN A 18 -22.54 1.67 -11.34
N GLN A 19 -23.45 2.06 -10.45
CA GLN A 19 -23.20 2.10 -9.01
C GLN A 19 -23.08 0.70 -8.40
N GLU A 20 -23.84 -0.26 -8.91
CA GLU A 20 -23.76 -1.66 -8.49
C GLU A 20 -22.44 -2.29 -8.95
N PHE A 21 -22.06 -2.04 -10.20
CA PHE A 21 -20.74 -2.40 -10.73
C PHE A 21 -19.61 -1.89 -9.82
N TYR A 22 -19.61 -0.58 -9.49
CA TYR A 22 -18.60 0.00 -8.59
C TYR A 22 -18.64 -0.57 -7.17
N SER A 23 -19.83 -0.91 -6.67
CA SER A 23 -19.99 -1.53 -5.36
C SER A 23 -19.44 -2.96 -5.33
N ASN A 24 -19.39 -3.64 -6.47
CA ASN A 24 -18.83 -4.99 -6.59
C ASN A 24 -17.32 -4.99 -6.82
N ILE A 25 -16.70 -3.84 -7.09
CA ILE A 25 -15.25 -3.75 -7.21
C ILE A 25 -14.63 -3.91 -5.82
N THR A 26 -13.78 -4.91 -5.71
CA THR A 26 -13.03 -5.22 -4.48
C THR A 26 -11.54 -4.97 -4.62
N ASN A 27 -11.01 -4.99 -5.84
CA ASN A 27 -9.56 -4.99 -6.06
C ASN A 27 -9.17 -3.94 -7.10
N ILE A 28 -8.12 -3.16 -6.80
CA ILE A 28 -7.55 -2.18 -7.71
C ILE A 28 -6.05 -2.43 -7.81
N TYR A 29 -5.60 -3.00 -8.93
CA TYR A 29 -4.20 -3.34 -9.17
C TYR A 29 -3.43 -2.32 -10.04
N ASP A 30 -4.11 -1.30 -10.53
CA ASP A 30 -3.51 -0.25 -11.35
C ASP A 30 -2.99 0.89 -10.45
N ASN A 31 -1.68 1.04 -10.37
CA ASN A 31 -1.06 2.11 -9.58
C ASN A 31 -1.31 3.52 -10.16
N LYS A 32 -1.74 3.61 -11.41
CA LYS A 32 -2.20 4.85 -12.06
C LYS A 32 -3.71 4.98 -12.03
N PHE A 33 -4.42 4.11 -11.31
CA PHE A 33 -5.88 4.17 -11.18
C PHE A 33 -6.31 5.59 -10.82
N ILE A 34 -5.79 6.08 -9.71
CA ILE A 34 -6.04 7.41 -9.16
C ILE A 34 -5.68 8.55 -10.13
N ASP A 35 -4.74 8.34 -11.06
CA ASP A 35 -4.34 9.35 -12.04
C ASP A 35 -5.35 9.57 -13.17
N ARG A 36 -6.34 8.68 -13.30
CA ARG A 36 -7.33 8.73 -14.39
C ARG A 36 -8.42 9.77 -14.10
N PRO A 37 -8.95 10.42 -15.14
CA PRO A 37 -10.08 11.33 -15.00
C PRO A 37 -11.35 10.52 -14.68
N PHE A 38 -11.71 10.47 -13.40
CA PHE A 38 -12.98 9.91 -12.95
C PHE A 38 -14.01 11.00 -12.76
N SER A 39 -15.29 10.63 -12.94
CA SER A 39 -16.36 11.42 -12.34
C SER A 39 -16.23 11.35 -10.82
N PHE A 40 -16.23 12.51 -10.15
CA PHE A 40 -16.21 12.59 -8.68
C PHE A 40 -17.41 11.91 -7.99
N ALA A 41 -18.40 11.45 -8.78
CA ALA A 41 -19.54 10.69 -8.30
C ALA A 41 -19.22 9.22 -7.96
N ILE A 42 -18.07 8.68 -8.42
CA ILE A 42 -17.72 7.28 -8.15
C ILE A 42 -17.31 7.12 -6.67
N ARG A 43 -17.90 6.12 -6.01
CA ARG A 43 -17.59 5.74 -4.63
C ARG A 43 -17.31 4.25 -4.54
N LEU A 44 -16.08 3.91 -4.18
CA LEU A 44 -15.63 2.52 -3.98
C LEU A 44 -15.56 2.23 -2.48
N ASN A 45 -16.47 1.38 -2.01
CA ASN A 45 -16.68 1.12 -0.57
C ASN A 45 -16.27 -0.29 -0.12
N ASN A 46 -16.02 -1.19 -1.07
CA ASN A 46 -15.76 -2.61 -0.81
C ASN A 46 -14.34 -3.02 -1.19
N ILE A 47 -13.40 -2.07 -1.20
CA ILE A 47 -12.01 -2.36 -1.58
C ILE A 47 -11.33 -3.19 -0.50
N HIS A 48 -10.84 -4.36 -0.90
CA HIS A 48 -10.05 -5.30 -0.13
C HIS A 48 -8.57 -5.19 -0.49
N ASP A 49 -8.26 -5.07 -1.79
CA ASP A 49 -6.89 -4.96 -2.29
C ASP A 49 -6.70 -3.67 -3.07
N LEU A 50 -5.71 -2.87 -2.65
CA LEU A 50 -5.48 -1.55 -3.21
C LEU A 50 -4.01 -1.36 -3.55
N ARG A 51 -3.73 -1.06 -4.82
CA ARG A 51 -2.41 -0.62 -5.26
C ARG A 51 -2.43 0.86 -5.65
N LEU A 52 -1.57 1.65 -5.02
CA LEU A 52 -1.48 3.08 -5.23
C LEU A 52 -0.05 3.54 -5.45
N LYS A 53 0.04 4.74 -6.01
CA LYS A 53 1.26 5.49 -6.13
C LYS A 53 1.10 6.82 -5.39
N LEU A 54 1.99 7.13 -4.47
CA LEU A 54 1.98 8.42 -3.75
C LEU A 54 2.77 9.49 -4.54
N PRO A 55 2.34 10.77 -4.48
CA PRO A 55 1.20 11.28 -3.70
C PRO A 55 -0.14 11.04 -4.37
N VAL A 56 -1.18 10.98 -3.54
CA VAL A 56 -2.58 11.04 -3.97
C VAL A 56 -3.13 12.41 -3.55
N THR A 57 -3.84 13.09 -4.46
CA THR A 57 -4.49 14.37 -4.14
C THR A 57 -5.79 14.14 -3.34
N ASP A 58 -6.14 15.09 -2.47
CA ASP A 58 -7.31 14.99 -1.57
C ASP A 58 -8.63 14.72 -2.30
N GLU A 59 -8.81 15.34 -3.46
CA GLU A 59 -9.99 15.14 -4.29
C GLU A 59 -10.15 13.67 -4.72
N ARG A 60 -9.03 12.97 -4.94
CA ARG A 60 -9.00 11.58 -5.39
C ARG A 60 -9.17 10.60 -4.23
N TRP A 61 -8.85 11.00 -3.01
CA TRP A 61 -9.20 10.23 -1.80
C TRP A 61 -10.71 10.08 -1.62
N SER A 62 -11.50 11.02 -2.14
CA SER A 62 -12.96 10.93 -2.04
C SER A 62 -13.53 9.73 -2.80
N ILE A 63 -12.85 9.24 -3.85
CA ILE A 63 -13.29 8.08 -4.65
C ILE A 63 -13.27 6.81 -3.78
N ILE A 64 -12.28 6.70 -2.88
CA ILE A 64 -12.14 5.58 -1.95
C ILE A 64 -12.58 6.06 -0.57
N SER A 65 -13.90 6.11 -0.38
CA SER A 65 -14.52 6.69 0.82
C SER A 65 -14.36 5.81 2.07
N ASN A 66 -14.21 4.50 1.92
CA ASN A 66 -14.14 3.56 3.03
C ASN A 66 -13.03 2.52 2.82
N LEU A 67 -12.07 2.48 3.75
CA LEU A 67 -10.95 1.53 3.75
C LEU A 67 -11.06 0.48 4.88
N ASN A 68 -12.20 0.41 5.58
CA ASN A 68 -12.41 -0.56 6.66
C ASN A 68 -12.37 -2.01 6.18
N LYS A 69 -12.60 -2.27 4.88
CA LYS A 69 -12.51 -3.63 4.30
C LYS A 69 -11.14 -3.94 3.72
N LEU A 70 -10.24 -2.96 3.66
CA LEU A 70 -8.93 -3.11 3.07
C LEU A 70 -8.10 -4.10 3.87
N LYS A 71 -7.60 -5.13 3.18
CA LYS A 71 -6.74 -6.20 3.72
C LYS A 71 -5.33 -6.13 3.17
N PHE A 72 -5.18 -5.67 1.93
CA PHE A 72 -3.90 -5.52 1.26
C PHE A 72 -3.73 -4.11 0.71
N LEU A 73 -2.60 -3.49 1.02
CA LEU A 73 -2.19 -2.19 0.49
C LEU A 73 -0.81 -2.32 -0.14
N SER A 74 -0.73 -2.05 -1.44
CA SER A 74 0.53 -1.91 -2.16
C SER A 74 0.74 -0.44 -2.49
N ILE A 75 1.83 0.15 -2.02
CA ILE A 75 2.21 1.52 -2.32
C ILE A 75 3.52 1.56 -3.09
N SER A 76 3.62 2.45 -4.05
CA SER A 76 4.90 2.93 -4.56
C SER A 76 5.04 4.43 -4.35
N PHE A 77 6.23 4.88 -3.97
CA PHE A 77 6.52 6.31 -3.84
C PHE A 77 7.96 6.61 -4.20
N TYR A 78 8.18 7.84 -4.67
CA TYR A 78 9.48 8.31 -5.14
C TYR A 78 10.28 9.05 -4.08
N THR A 79 9.60 9.63 -3.10
CA THR A 79 10.20 10.55 -2.13
C THR A 79 9.54 10.43 -0.77
N ASP A 80 10.32 10.75 0.25
CA ASP A 80 9.93 10.63 1.66
C ASP A 80 9.02 11.79 2.11
N ILE A 81 8.70 12.74 1.23
CA ILE A 81 7.83 13.88 1.58
C ILE A 81 6.35 13.45 1.73
N TYR A 82 6.01 12.21 1.34
CA TYR A 82 4.65 11.68 1.39
C TYR A 82 4.40 10.76 2.59
N GLN A 83 5.30 10.76 3.59
CA GLN A 83 5.16 9.96 4.81
C GLN A 83 3.88 10.28 5.58
N SER A 84 3.44 11.54 5.60
CA SER A 84 2.18 11.94 6.23
C SER A 84 0.95 11.33 5.53
N GLN A 85 0.98 11.21 4.19
CA GLN A 85 -0.08 10.54 3.44
C GLN A 85 -0.11 9.04 3.71
N LEU A 86 1.06 8.41 3.88
CA LEU A 86 1.14 7.00 4.27
C LEU A 86 0.51 6.78 5.64
N GLN A 87 0.84 7.57 6.66
CA GLN A 87 0.21 7.39 7.97
C GLN A 87 -1.31 7.63 7.91
N THR A 88 -1.76 8.66 7.20
CA THR A 88 -3.20 8.92 6.99
C THR A 88 -3.91 7.72 6.34
N LEU A 89 -3.26 7.05 5.40
CA LEU A 89 -3.76 5.84 4.76
C LEU A 89 -3.89 4.68 5.75
N LEU A 90 -2.84 4.47 6.56
CA LEU A 90 -2.79 3.44 7.58
C LEU A 90 -3.88 3.66 8.64
N ASP A 91 -4.09 4.90 9.09
CA ASP A 91 -5.11 5.26 10.06
C ASP A 91 -6.53 4.98 9.56
N ARG A 92 -6.76 5.18 8.25
CA ARG A 92 -8.05 4.92 7.60
C ARG A 92 -8.31 3.45 7.30
N ALA A 93 -7.29 2.58 7.39
CA ALA A 93 -7.36 1.16 7.07
C ALA A 93 -7.16 0.30 8.32
N PRO A 94 -8.11 0.29 9.27
CA PRO A 94 -7.95 -0.37 10.58
C PRO A 94 -7.83 -1.90 10.47
N ASN A 95 -8.19 -2.48 9.33
CA ASN A 95 -8.22 -3.91 9.09
C ASN A 95 -7.12 -4.40 8.13
N LEU A 96 -6.17 -3.52 7.80
CA LEU A 96 -5.07 -3.79 6.88
C LEU A 96 -4.13 -4.85 7.47
N CYS A 97 -4.00 -5.99 6.81
CA CYS A 97 -3.17 -7.10 7.28
C CYS A 97 -1.82 -7.16 6.55
N HIS A 98 -1.76 -6.71 5.30
CA HIS A 98 -0.56 -6.78 4.47
C HIS A 98 -0.25 -5.42 3.87
N LEU A 99 0.93 -4.90 4.21
CA LEU A 99 1.52 -3.72 3.60
C LEU A 99 2.67 -4.11 2.68
N HIS A 100 2.60 -3.68 1.43
CA HIS A 100 3.63 -3.90 0.42
C HIS A 100 4.15 -2.57 -0.10
N ILE A 101 5.43 -2.29 0.15
CA ILE A 101 6.09 -1.04 -0.21
C ILE A 101 7.08 -1.29 -1.33
N THR A 102 6.88 -0.61 -2.45
CA THR A 102 7.78 -0.61 -3.59
C THR A 102 8.49 0.73 -3.66
N ARG A 103 9.83 0.71 -3.61
CA ARG A 103 10.62 1.93 -3.76
C ARG A 103 11.04 2.09 -5.22
N ASP A 104 10.67 3.22 -5.83
CA ASP A 104 10.97 3.48 -7.24
C ASP A 104 12.34 4.17 -7.45
N VAL A 105 13.07 4.52 -6.37
CA VAL A 105 14.34 5.28 -6.45
C VAL A 105 15.44 4.58 -5.65
N ILE A 106 16.66 4.62 -6.20
CA ILE A 106 17.92 4.24 -5.54
C ILE A 106 18.30 5.33 -4.50
N SER A 107 17.38 5.73 -3.63
CA SER A 107 17.70 6.58 -2.49
C SER A 107 17.88 5.71 -1.25
N PRO A 108 18.75 6.08 -0.30
CA PRO A 108 18.87 5.37 0.97
C PRO A 108 17.50 5.22 1.63
N LEU A 109 17.23 4.09 2.27
CA LEU A 109 16.01 3.93 3.05
C LEU A 109 16.10 4.87 4.23
N ARG A 110 15.14 5.78 4.36
CA ARG A 110 15.06 6.61 5.56
C ARG A 110 14.29 5.86 6.64
N MET A 111 14.86 5.88 7.84
CA MET A 111 14.33 5.25 9.04
C MET A 111 12.93 5.76 9.42
N SER A 112 12.53 6.93 8.91
CA SER A 112 11.20 7.49 9.17
C SER A 112 10.06 6.62 8.65
N LEU A 113 10.29 5.72 7.69
CA LEU A 113 9.28 4.71 7.31
C LEU A 113 8.90 3.80 8.49
N PHE A 114 9.85 3.57 9.38
CA PHE A 114 9.67 2.70 10.53
C PHE A 114 8.95 3.42 11.68
N GLU A 115 8.67 4.72 11.58
CA GLU A 115 7.90 5.44 12.59
C GLU A 115 6.38 5.21 12.43
N HIS A 116 5.96 4.66 11.28
CA HIS A 116 4.56 4.45 10.95
C HIS A 116 3.95 3.34 11.77
N THR A 117 2.66 3.49 12.09
CA THR A 117 1.96 2.53 12.93
C THR A 117 0.69 2.05 12.25
N ASN A 118 0.45 0.74 12.31
CA ASN A 118 -0.87 0.16 12.10
C ASN A 118 -0.90 -1.19 12.85
N PRO A 119 -1.71 -1.32 13.91
CA PRO A 119 -1.68 -2.50 14.78
C PRO A 119 -2.19 -3.78 14.11
N SER A 120 -2.82 -3.68 12.95
CA SER A 120 -3.40 -4.80 12.21
C SER A 120 -2.47 -5.40 11.17
N ILE A 121 -1.37 -4.69 10.83
CA ILE A 121 -0.37 -5.22 9.91
C ILE A 121 0.30 -6.43 10.54
N ARG A 122 0.25 -7.56 9.82
CA ARG A 122 0.95 -8.81 10.15
C ARG A 122 1.95 -9.21 9.08
N ARG A 123 1.83 -8.65 7.88
CA ARG A 123 2.74 -8.94 6.76
C ARG A 123 3.31 -7.65 6.20
N LEU A 124 4.63 -7.59 6.13
CA LEU A 124 5.35 -6.45 5.59
C LEU A 124 6.26 -6.93 4.46
N THR A 125 6.11 -6.30 3.30
CA THR A 125 6.98 -6.53 2.15
C THR A 125 7.60 -5.21 1.74
N ILE A 126 8.94 -5.14 1.67
CA ILE A 126 9.64 -3.96 1.17
C ILE A 126 10.57 -4.41 0.05
N LEU A 127 10.31 -3.92 -1.17
CA LEU A 127 11.06 -4.29 -2.38
C LEU A 127 11.99 -3.17 -2.84
N TYR A 128 13.00 -3.58 -3.61
CA TYR A 128 14.00 -2.71 -4.23
C TYR A 128 14.85 -1.92 -3.22
N HIS A 129 15.08 -2.49 -2.04
CA HIS A 129 16.03 -2.00 -1.06
C HIS A 129 16.80 -3.17 -0.45
N TRP A 130 18.13 -3.07 -0.40
CA TRP A 130 18.98 -4.05 0.24
C TRP A 130 19.28 -3.60 1.67
N PHE A 131 18.63 -4.25 2.63
CA PHE A 131 18.76 -3.93 4.04
C PHE A 131 20.13 -4.36 4.59
N ASP A 132 20.78 -3.47 5.33
CA ASP A 132 21.87 -3.86 6.22
C ASP A 132 21.37 -4.23 7.61
N GLU A 133 22.32 -4.56 8.48
CA GLU A 133 22.07 -5.02 9.84
C GLU A 133 21.39 -3.96 10.70
N GLU A 134 21.82 -2.70 10.64
CA GLU A 134 21.25 -1.60 11.41
C GLU A 134 19.80 -1.32 10.98
N GLU A 135 19.54 -1.31 9.67
CA GLU A 135 18.19 -1.15 9.13
C GLU A 135 17.27 -2.31 9.55
N CYS A 136 17.76 -3.56 9.52
CA CYS A 136 17.01 -4.73 9.95
C CYS A 136 16.69 -4.71 11.46
N ILE A 137 17.67 -4.35 12.29
CA ILE A 137 17.47 -4.22 13.73
C ILE A 137 16.45 -3.12 13.99
N THR A 138 16.56 -1.97 13.33
CA THR A 138 15.60 -0.89 13.60
C THR A 138 14.21 -1.26 13.13
N LEU A 139 14.08 -1.92 11.97
CA LEU A 139 12.79 -2.40 11.48
C LEU A 139 12.12 -3.36 12.47
N THR A 140 12.84 -4.34 13.03
CA THR A 140 12.25 -5.30 13.99
C THR A 140 11.76 -4.66 15.28
N HIS A 141 12.41 -3.57 15.72
CA HIS A 141 12.00 -2.81 16.92
C HIS A 141 10.99 -1.71 16.60
N SER A 142 10.61 -1.55 15.33
CA SER A 142 9.71 -0.49 14.89
C SER A 142 8.25 -0.86 15.08
N PRO A 143 7.34 0.12 15.22
CA PRO A 143 5.90 -0.13 15.23
C PRO A 143 5.35 -0.87 14.00
N LEU A 144 6.02 -0.85 12.84
CA LEU A 144 5.64 -1.69 11.69
C LEU A 144 6.16 -3.12 11.81
N GLY A 145 7.35 -3.32 12.39
CA GLY A 145 8.00 -4.63 12.47
C GLY A 145 7.61 -5.45 13.70
N THR A 146 7.39 -4.82 14.85
CA THR A 146 7.00 -5.52 16.10
C THR A 146 5.71 -6.33 15.97
N PRO A 147 4.62 -5.84 15.34
CA PRO A 147 3.42 -6.66 15.11
C PRO A 147 3.53 -7.59 13.89
N CYS A 148 4.65 -7.56 13.15
CA CYS A 148 4.81 -8.27 11.90
C CYS A 148 5.12 -9.76 12.15
N GLU A 149 4.30 -10.64 11.60
CA GLU A 149 4.46 -12.10 11.64
C GLU A 149 5.21 -12.61 10.40
N GLU A 150 5.10 -11.92 9.27
CA GLU A 150 5.75 -12.29 8.00
C GLU A 150 6.48 -11.09 7.37
N LEU A 151 7.81 -11.16 7.34
CA LEU A 151 8.66 -10.14 6.75
C LEU A 151 9.30 -10.62 5.44
N SER A 152 9.09 -9.89 4.36
CA SER A 152 9.73 -10.14 3.06
C SER A 152 10.55 -8.94 2.61
N ILE A 153 11.88 -9.06 2.73
CA ILE A 153 12.87 -8.02 2.41
C ILE A 153 14.07 -8.61 1.66
N GLN A 154 14.89 -7.75 1.04
CA GLN A 154 16.20 -8.13 0.50
C GLN A 154 17.28 -7.71 1.50
N VAL A 155 18.22 -8.59 1.86
CA VAL A 155 19.29 -8.29 2.82
C VAL A 155 20.65 -8.30 2.13
N LYS A 156 21.53 -7.36 2.48
CA LYS A 156 22.89 -7.27 1.89
C LYS A 156 23.73 -8.52 2.16
N ASN A 157 23.51 -9.18 3.31
CA ASN A 157 24.21 -10.37 3.72
C ASN A 157 23.25 -11.38 4.36
N ARG A 158 23.41 -12.67 4.04
CA ARG A 158 22.64 -13.76 4.64
C ARG A 158 22.81 -13.87 6.16
N GLN A 159 23.95 -13.43 6.72
CA GLN A 159 24.17 -13.45 8.17
C GLN A 159 23.14 -12.61 8.93
N ILE A 160 22.60 -11.56 8.31
CA ILE A 160 21.54 -10.73 8.87
C ILE A 160 20.27 -11.54 9.13
N ILE A 161 19.99 -12.57 8.33
CA ILE A 161 18.83 -13.45 8.52
C ILE A 161 18.97 -14.18 9.87
N ILE A 162 20.17 -14.64 10.21
CA ILE A 162 20.42 -15.33 11.48
C ILE A 162 20.18 -14.38 12.65
N ILE A 163 20.71 -13.14 12.57
CA ILE A 163 20.50 -12.09 13.58
C ILE A 163 19.01 -11.77 13.78
N LEU A 164 18.24 -11.74 12.70
CA LEU A 164 16.80 -11.51 12.74
C LEU A 164 16.06 -12.66 13.42
N LEU A 165 16.43 -13.91 13.15
CA LEU A 165 15.79 -15.08 13.75
C LEU A 165 16.11 -15.22 15.24
N GLU A 166 17.37 -15.04 15.63
CA GLU A 166 17.82 -15.19 17.03
C GLU A 166 17.24 -14.13 17.98
N LYS A 167 16.73 -13.01 17.47
CA LYS A 167 16.10 -11.95 18.28
C LYS A 167 14.60 -12.13 18.49
N HIS A 168 13.98 -13.11 17.84
CA HIS A 168 12.55 -13.41 17.96
C HIS A 168 12.26 -14.64 18.84
N ASP A 169 13.28 -15.25 19.44
CA ASP A 169 13.20 -16.26 20.52
C ASP A 169 13.41 -15.62 21.90
#